data_AF-A0AAQ1HS49-F1
#
_entry.id   AF-A0AAQ1HS49-F1
#
_cell.length_a   1.000
_cell.length_b   1.000
_cell.length_c   1.000
_cell.angle_alpha   90.00
_cell.angle_beta   90.00
_cell.angle_gamma   90.00
#
_symmetry.space_group_name_H-M   'P 1'
#
loop_
_entity.id
_entity.type
_entity.pdbx_description
1 polymer ?
#
loop_
_entity_poly.entity_id
_entity_poly.type
_entity_poly.pdbx_seq_one_letter_code
_entity_poly.pdbx_strand_id
1 'polypeptide(L)'
;MQFKLGLIVNPVAGLGGSVALKGSDGADTAAKAIQLGAEPKANLRTRAALEVLLTHQDALTIYTVNGEMGEQTASQLGFNTQVVYQTKDITTPDDTEQAAKLLVEQGVDLILFAGGDGTARNICHAVGDSTPVLGIPAGCKIHSGVYAITPKAAGRVVEMLVKGELVSLGDADVMDIDEDAFREGTVKAKRYGEMQVPSEVRYIQAVKNGGKETDELVLADIAAYVVSEMDEDCLYVMGSGSTVAAIMEEMGLENTLLGVDLVADQELVAKDLTAQQLLELTQGKETKLVITLIGGQGHIFGRGNQQLSPALIRAIGRDNIIVVATKTKLQALNGRPLIADTGDSELDDELSGYIRVTTGFNDHIMYAVGHQDGLHPEEK
;
A
#
# COMPACT_ATOMS: atom_id res chain seq x y z
N MET A 1 14.86 -9.73 3.34
CA MET A 1 13.73 -9.45 2.43
C MET A 1 14.07 -8.22 1.61
N GLN A 2 13.86 -8.24 0.29
CA GLN A 2 14.05 -7.05 -0.57
C GLN A 2 12.68 -6.40 -0.85
N PHE A 3 12.60 -5.09 -0.64
CA PHE A 3 11.44 -4.26 -0.97
C PHE A 3 11.26 -4.22 -2.49
N LYS A 4 10.08 -4.62 -2.98
CA LYS A 4 9.73 -4.62 -4.40
C LYS A 4 9.10 -3.27 -4.76
N LEU A 5 9.89 -2.38 -5.35
CA LEU A 5 9.41 -1.06 -5.77
C LEU A 5 8.97 -1.10 -7.24
N GLY A 6 7.70 -0.86 -7.53
CA GLY A 6 7.24 -0.57 -8.88
C GLY A 6 7.59 0.86 -9.26
N LEU A 7 8.18 1.08 -10.44
CA LEU A 7 8.53 2.41 -10.95
C LEU A 7 7.96 2.64 -12.34
N ILE A 8 7.17 3.71 -12.49
CA ILE A 8 6.67 4.19 -13.79
C ILE A 8 6.97 5.68 -13.95
N VAL A 9 7.63 6.06 -15.04
CA VAL A 9 7.88 7.46 -15.38
C VAL A 9 7.11 7.77 -16.66
N ASN A 10 6.25 8.80 -16.62
CA ASN A 10 5.74 9.41 -17.84
C ASN A 10 6.78 10.41 -18.36
N PRO A 11 7.54 10.08 -19.43
CA PRO A 11 8.71 10.86 -19.85
C PRO A 11 8.32 12.26 -20.33
N VAL A 12 7.10 12.42 -20.85
CA VAL A 12 6.60 13.69 -21.39
C VAL A 12 5.89 14.56 -20.36
N ALA A 13 5.76 14.09 -19.11
CA ALA A 13 5.05 14.83 -18.06
C ALA A 13 5.70 16.20 -17.79
N GLY A 14 4.85 17.23 -17.77
CA GLY A 14 5.25 18.59 -17.39
C GLY A 14 5.90 19.41 -18.50
N LEU A 15 6.04 18.86 -19.72
CA LEU A 15 6.66 19.54 -20.86
C LEU A 15 5.97 20.86 -21.22
N GLY A 16 4.63 20.90 -21.20
CA GLY A 16 3.90 22.08 -21.64
C GLY A 16 3.94 23.28 -20.70
N GLY A 17 4.43 23.12 -19.46
CA GLY A 17 4.45 24.20 -18.47
C GLY A 17 5.42 25.31 -18.83
N SER A 18 6.66 24.96 -19.16
CA SER A 18 7.72 25.93 -19.48
C SER A 18 7.46 26.73 -20.76
N VAL A 19 6.56 26.24 -21.61
CA VAL A 19 6.20 26.83 -22.91
C VAL A 19 4.75 27.34 -22.94
N ALA A 20 4.12 27.50 -21.78
CA ALA A 20 2.77 28.04 -21.60
C ALA A 20 1.65 27.30 -22.36
N LEU A 21 1.86 26.01 -22.69
CA LEU A 21 0.84 25.15 -23.30
C LEU A 21 -0.18 24.59 -22.29
N LYS A 22 -0.09 25.02 -21.02
CA LYS A 22 -1.01 24.71 -19.91
C LYS A 22 -1.11 23.22 -19.52
N GLY A 23 -0.38 22.33 -20.19
CA GLY A 23 -0.34 20.87 -19.98
C GLY A 23 0.43 20.21 -21.13
N SER A 24 0.68 18.91 -21.02
CA SER A 24 1.31 18.10 -22.09
C SER A 24 0.32 17.16 -22.77
N ASP A 25 -0.96 17.19 -22.39
CA ASP A 25 -1.93 16.21 -22.85
C ASP A 25 -2.46 16.60 -24.25
N GLY A 26 -2.54 15.59 -25.12
CA GLY A 26 -2.85 15.73 -26.55
C GLY A 26 -1.70 15.27 -27.45
N ALA A 27 -2.06 14.59 -28.55
CA ALA A 27 -1.13 13.87 -29.42
C ALA A 27 0.03 14.74 -29.96
N ASP A 28 -0.23 16.03 -30.22
CA ASP A 28 0.76 16.96 -30.77
C ASP A 28 1.37 17.92 -29.72
N THR A 29 0.84 17.94 -28.49
CA THR A 29 1.21 18.95 -27.47
C THR A 29 2.65 18.75 -26.99
N ALA A 30 3.06 17.51 -26.74
CA ALA A 30 4.43 17.19 -26.32
C ALA A 30 5.45 17.52 -27.42
N ALA A 31 5.18 17.13 -28.67
CA ALA A 31 6.04 17.44 -29.81
C ALA A 31 6.18 18.96 -30.02
N LYS A 32 5.06 19.70 -29.92
CA LYS A 32 5.06 21.16 -29.98
C LYS A 32 5.84 21.80 -28.83
N ALA A 33 5.74 21.25 -27.61
CA ALA A 33 6.49 21.76 -26.47
C ALA A 33 8.00 21.64 -26.69
N ILE A 34 8.46 20.50 -27.19
CA ILE A 34 9.87 20.25 -27.53
C ILE A 34 10.34 21.21 -28.64
N GLN A 35 9.53 21.43 -29.68
CA GLN A 35 9.85 22.43 -30.73
C GLN A 35 9.97 23.86 -30.17
N LEU A 36 9.22 24.19 -29.12
CA LEU A 36 9.29 25.47 -28.42
C LEU A 36 10.44 25.52 -27.38
N GLY A 37 11.27 24.48 -27.30
CA GLY A 37 12.44 24.40 -26.42
C GLY A 37 12.15 23.88 -25.02
N ALA A 38 11.02 23.21 -24.79
CA ALA A 38 10.76 22.54 -23.51
C ALA A 38 11.67 21.32 -23.33
N GLU A 39 12.28 21.19 -22.15
CA GLU A 39 13.07 20.03 -21.76
C GLU A 39 12.24 19.10 -20.86
N PRO A 40 12.22 17.77 -21.12
CA PRO A 40 11.57 16.80 -20.25
C PRO A 40 12.22 16.77 -18.87
N LYS A 41 11.43 16.95 -17.80
CA LYS A 41 11.95 16.99 -16.41
C LYS A 41 11.53 15.79 -15.55
N ALA A 42 10.67 14.92 -16.06
CA ALA A 42 10.15 13.78 -15.30
C ALA A 42 11.29 12.89 -14.77
N ASN A 43 12.20 12.44 -15.64
CA ASN A 43 13.35 11.61 -15.26
C ASN A 43 14.31 12.31 -14.29
N LEU A 44 14.52 13.63 -14.40
CA LEU A 44 15.33 14.39 -13.44
C LEU A 44 14.69 14.42 -12.04
N ARG A 45 13.36 14.54 -11.98
CA ARG A 45 12.62 14.49 -10.71
C ARG A 45 12.61 13.08 -10.14
N THR A 46 12.42 12.05 -10.96
CA THR A 46 12.56 10.65 -10.55
C THR A 46 13.94 10.36 -9.97
N ARG A 47 15.00 10.82 -10.64
CA ARG A 47 16.38 10.71 -10.14
C ARG A 47 16.51 11.32 -8.73
N ALA A 48 15.98 12.52 -8.51
CA ALA A 48 16.03 13.17 -7.20
C ALA A 48 15.29 12.40 -6.08
N ALA A 49 14.25 11.63 -6.43
CA ALA A 49 13.58 10.72 -5.50
C ALA A 49 14.42 9.47 -5.22
N LEU A 50 14.93 8.81 -6.26
CA LEU A 50 15.74 7.60 -6.13
C LEU A 50 17.11 7.85 -5.47
N GLU A 51 17.68 9.05 -5.63
CA GLU A 51 18.93 9.45 -4.95
C GLU A 51 18.83 9.37 -3.41
N VAL A 52 17.63 9.51 -2.85
CA VAL A 52 17.37 9.34 -1.41
C VAL A 52 17.59 7.88 -0.97
N LEU A 53 17.40 6.92 -1.87
CA LEU A 53 17.42 5.49 -1.61
C LEU A 53 18.79 4.85 -1.90
N LEU A 54 19.80 5.62 -2.32
CA LEU A 54 21.10 5.10 -2.74
C LEU A 54 21.82 4.29 -1.66
N THR A 55 21.65 4.65 -0.39
CA THR A 55 22.25 3.91 0.75
C THR A 55 21.57 2.59 1.04
N HIS A 56 20.42 2.34 0.41
CA HIS A 56 19.59 1.16 0.65
C HIS A 56 19.44 0.29 -0.60
N GLN A 57 20.25 0.51 -1.65
CA GLN A 57 20.12 -0.18 -2.95
C GLN A 57 19.96 -1.70 -2.84
N ASP A 58 20.74 -2.35 -1.98
CA ASP A 58 20.73 -3.81 -1.80
C ASP A 58 19.43 -4.35 -1.18
N ALA A 59 18.67 -3.46 -0.52
CA ALA A 59 17.38 -3.77 0.07
C ALA A 59 16.20 -3.57 -0.90
N LEU A 60 16.43 -3.09 -2.13
CA LEU A 60 15.38 -2.86 -3.13
C LEU A 60 15.61 -3.67 -4.41
N THR A 61 14.53 -4.16 -4.99
CA THR A 61 14.48 -4.50 -6.43
C THR A 61 13.43 -3.61 -7.09
N ILE A 62 13.82 -2.91 -8.16
CA ILE A 62 12.95 -2.00 -8.89
C ILE A 62 12.34 -2.73 -10.09
N TYR A 63 11.03 -2.89 -10.11
CA TYR A 63 10.26 -3.40 -11.24
C TYR A 63 9.79 -2.21 -12.07
N THR A 64 10.12 -2.16 -13.36
CA THR A 64 9.92 -0.93 -14.15
C THR A 64 9.71 -1.21 -15.64
N VAL A 65 9.61 -0.14 -16.42
CA VAL A 65 9.38 -0.14 -17.86
C VAL A 65 10.68 0.27 -18.56
N ASN A 66 10.91 -0.29 -19.75
CA ASN A 66 12.13 -0.02 -20.52
C ASN A 66 12.35 1.48 -20.83
N GLY A 67 13.61 1.84 -21.04
CA GLY A 67 13.96 3.17 -21.55
C GLY A 67 13.66 4.31 -20.58
N GLU A 68 13.10 5.41 -21.09
CA GLU A 68 12.81 6.62 -20.33
C GLU A 68 11.62 6.48 -19.37
N MET A 69 10.88 5.36 -19.42
CA MET A 69 9.77 5.08 -18.51
C MET A 69 10.20 4.53 -17.15
N GLY A 70 11.50 4.41 -16.88
CA GLY A 70 12.03 4.21 -15.54
C GLY A 70 13.35 3.45 -15.50
N GLU A 71 13.52 2.45 -16.37
CA GLU A 71 14.72 1.61 -16.45
C GLU A 71 16.00 2.44 -16.52
N GLN A 72 16.10 3.37 -17.48
CA GLN A 72 17.31 4.16 -17.66
C GLN A 72 17.71 4.93 -16.41
N THR A 73 16.75 5.60 -15.76
CA THR A 73 17.01 6.41 -14.55
C THR A 73 17.43 5.52 -13.38
N ALA A 74 16.74 4.40 -13.16
CA ALA A 74 17.04 3.48 -12.07
C ALA A 74 18.38 2.76 -12.27
N SER A 75 18.64 2.19 -13.45
CA SER A 75 19.89 1.47 -13.74
C SER A 75 21.11 2.40 -13.74
N GLN A 76 20.99 3.65 -14.21
CA GLN A 76 22.08 4.64 -14.13
C GLN A 76 22.49 4.99 -12.69
N LEU A 77 21.57 4.81 -11.73
CA LEU A 77 21.84 5.03 -10.31
C LEU A 77 22.35 3.77 -9.61
N GLY A 78 22.44 2.63 -10.31
CA GLY A 78 22.99 1.38 -9.77
C GLY A 78 21.97 0.42 -9.16
N PHE A 79 20.67 0.75 -9.19
CA PHE A 79 19.64 -0.14 -8.64
C PHE A 79 19.50 -1.44 -9.44
N ASN A 80 19.19 -2.54 -8.76
CA ASN A 80 18.73 -3.77 -9.41
C ASN A 80 17.37 -3.54 -10.06
N THR A 81 17.30 -3.65 -11.38
CA THR A 81 16.11 -3.35 -12.17
C THR A 81 15.59 -4.57 -12.91
N GLN A 82 14.28 -4.82 -12.85
CA GLN A 82 13.56 -5.80 -13.65
C GLN A 82 12.57 -5.10 -14.56
N VAL A 83 12.74 -5.24 -15.87
CA VAL A 83 11.80 -4.68 -16.85
C VAL A 83 10.59 -5.61 -17.00
N VAL A 84 9.42 -5.14 -16.59
CA VAL A 84 8.16 -5.91 -16.62
C VAL A 84 7.34 -5.65 -17.88
N TYR A 85 7.56 -4.50 -18.53
CA TYR A 85 6.82 -4.08 -19.72
C TYR A 85 7.75 -3.40 -20.74
N GLN A 86 7.51 -3.67 -22.03
CA GLN A 86 8.26 -3.07 -23.13
C GLN A 86 7.38 -2.17 -23.98
N THR A 87 7.82 -0.93 -24.12
CA THR A 87 7.22 0.13 -24.94
C THR A 87 8.02 0.38 -26.21
N LYS A 88 7.37 1.04 -27.16
CA LYS A 88 8.02 1.66 -28.33
C LYS A 88 8.64 3.00 -27.91
N ASP A 89 9.40 3.61 -28.83
CA ASP A 89 10.07 4.92 -28.58
C ASP A 89 9.10 6.04 -28.19
N ILE A 90 7.87 6.01 -28.72
CA ILE A 90 6.80 6.95 -28.36
C ILE A 90 5.82 6.24 -27.43
N THR A 91 5.75 6.73 -26.20
CA THR A 91 4.92 6.18 -25.12
C THR A 91 3.53 6.80 -25.11
N THR A 92 2.54 6.04 -24.67
CA THR A 92 1.13 6.43 -24.62
C THR A 92 0.54 6.24 -23.21
N PRO A 93 -0.66 6.81 -22.93
CA PRO A 93 -1.37 6.51 -21.69
C PRO A 93 -1.64 5.01 -21.47
N ASP A 94 -1.90 4.25 -22.54
CA ASP A 94 -2.11 2.79 -22.45
C ASP A 94 -0.84 2.10 -21.93
N ASP A 95 0.35 2.53 -22.34
CA ASP A 95 1.61 2.00 -21.80
C ASP A 95 1.74 2.18 -20.29
N THR A 96 1.22 3.29 -19.74
CA THR A 96 1.18 3.51 -18.29
C THR A 96 0.20 2.55 -17.60
N GLU A 97 -0.97 2.33 -18.19
CA GLU A 97 -1.99 1.43 -17.62
C GLU A 97 -1.56 -0.05 -17.68
N GLN A 98 -0.97 -0.49 -18.79
CA GLN A 98 -0.47 -1.87 -18.92
C GLN A 98 0.70 -2.13 -17.97
N ALA A 99 1.63 -1.18 -17.86
CA ALA A 99 2.73 -1.29 -16.91
C ALA A 99 2.23 -1.37 -15.46
N ALA A 100 1.25 -0.54 -15.08
CA ALA A 100 0.69 -0.56 -13.75
C ALA A 100 0.01 -1.91 -13.42
N LYS A 101 -0.77 -2.49 -14.34
CA LYS A 101 -1.37 -3.83 -14.15
C LYS A 101 -0.31 -4.91 -13.94
N LEU A 102 0.72 -4.92 -14.77
CA LEU A 102 1.81 -5.88 -14.65
C LEU A 102 2.57 -5.72 -13.34
N LEU A 103 2.76 -4.50 -12.84
CA LEU A 103 3.38 -4.29 -11.53
C LEU A 103 2.52 -4.84 -10.38
N VAL A 104 1.20 -4.67 -10.44
CA VAL A 104 0.28 -5.30 -9.48
C VAL A 104 0.40 -6.82 -9.53
N GLU A 105 0.42 -7.42 -10.73
CA GLU A 105 0.59 -8.86 -10.91
C GLU A 105 1.95 -9.39 -10.39
N GLN A 106 3.00 -8.57 -10.42
CA GLN A 106 4.30 -8.92 -9.81
C GLN A 106 4.30 -8.83 -8.27
N GLY A 107 3.22 -8.33 -7.68
CA GLY A 107 3.09 -8.17 -6.23
C GLY A 107 4.12 -7.18 -5.68
N VAL A 108 4.28 -6.02 -6.32
CA VAL A 108 5.13 -4.94 -5.79
C VAL A 108 4.54 -4.37 -4.50
N ASP A 109 5.41 -3.97 -3.56
CA ASP A 109 4.98 -3.43 -2.27
C ASP A 109 4.45 -1.99 -2.38
N LEU A 110 4.88 -1.26 -3.42
CA LEU A 110 4.48 0.12 -3.70
C LEU A 110 4.73 0.45 -5.17
N ILE A 111 3.79 1.16 -5.82
CA ILE A 111 4.02 1.78 -7.14
C ILE A 111 4.40 3.26 -6.95
N LEU A 112 5.66 3.59 -7.20
CA LEU A 112 6.16 4.96 -7.30
C LEU A 112 6.06 5.43 -8.76
N PHE A 113 5.35 6.51 -9.01
CA PHE A 113 5.16 7.00 -10.38
C PHE A 113 5.49 8.48 -10.54
N ALA A 114 6.08 8.88 -11.67
CA ALA A 114 6.38 10.28 -11.97
C ALA A 114 5.47 10.81 -13.09
N GLY A 115 4.66 11.82 -12.79
CA GLY A 115 3.66 12.32 -13.72
C GLY A 115 2.93 13.58 -13.27
N GLY A 116 1.85 13.90 -14.01
CA GLY A 116 0.82 14.87 -13.62
C GLY A 116 -0.53 14.18 -13.40
N ASP A 117 -1.59 14.94 -13.15
CA ASP A 117 -2.92 14.39 -12.82
C ASP A 117 -3.44 13.37 -13.87
N GLY A 118 -3.20 13.62 -15.17
CA GLY A 118 -3.52 12.65 -16.23
C GLY A 118 -2.82 11.28 -16.06
N THR A 119 -1.57 11.27 -15.58
CA THR A 119 -0.84 10.03 -15.24
C THR A 119 -1.43 9.37 -14.00
N ALA A 120 -1.74 10.13 -12.96
CA ALA A 120 -2.39 9.60 -11.75
C ALA A 120 -3.74 8.95 -12.08
N ARG A 121 -4.51 9.54 -13.01
CA ARG A 121 -5.75 8.94 -13.54
C ARG A 121 -5.50 7.59 -14.21
N ASN A 122 -4.46 7.47 -15.04
CA ASN A 122 -4.13 6.19 -15.69
C ASN A 122 -3.74 5.13 -14.66
N ILE A 123 -2.93 5.47 -13.66
CA ILE A 123 -2.58 4.56 -12.56
C ILE A 123 -3.84 4.13 -11.79
N CYS A 124 -4.72 5.06 -11.44
CA CYS A 124 -5.97 4.79 -10.72
C CYS A 124 -6.87 3.80 -11.46
N HIS A 125 -7.00 3.95 -12.78
CA HIS A 125 -7.77 3.02 -13.60
C HIS A 125 -7.18 1.59 -13.64
N ALA A 126 -5.86 1.47 -13.48
CA ALA A 126 -5.14 0.21 -13.62
C ALA A 126 -4.96 -0.57 -12.31
N VAL A 127 -4.75 0.14 -11.18
CA VAL A 127 -4.34 -0.47 -9.89
C VAL A 127 -5.52 -0.86 -9.00
N GLY A 128 -6.63 -0.11 -9.08
CA GLY A 128 -7.75 -0.26 -8.13
C GLY A 128 -7.29 -0.05 -6.67
N ASP A 129 -7.88 -0.80 -5.75
CA ASP A 129 -7.67 -0.65 -4.29
C ASP A 129 -6.61 -1.62 -3.71
N SER A 130 -5.86 -2.31 -4.58
CA SER A 130 -5.03 -3.45 -4.19
C SER A 130 -3.58 -3.10 -3.81
N THR A 131 -2.99 -2.10 -4.46
CA THR A 131 -1.57 -1.78 -4.33
C THR A 131 -1.40 -0.30 -4.00
N PRO A 132 -0.69 0.05 -2.92
CA PRO A 132 -0.37 1.42 -2.59
C PRO A 132 0.39 2.13 -3.72
N VAL A 133 0.15 3.43 -3.88
CA VAL A 133 0.79 4.27 -4.90
C VAL A 133 1.35 5.55 -4.29
N LEU A 134 2.44 6.04 -4.86
CA LEU A 134 3.01 7.33 -4.47
C LEU A 134 3.48 8.12 -5.69
N GLY A 135 2.94 9.33 -5.85
CA GLY A 135 3.29 10.21 -6.95
C GLY A 135 4.53 11.06 -6.67
N ILE A 136 5.51 11.01 -7.58
CA ILE A 136 6.58 12.00 -7.75
C ILE A 136 6.00 13.14 -8.59
N PRO A 137 5.87 14.36 -8.03
CA PRO A 137 5.25 15.45 -8.77
C PRO A 137 6.13 15.81 -9.97
N ALA A 138 5.64 15.63 -11.20
CA ALA A 138 6.32 16.03 -12.45
C ALA A 138 5.46 16.94 -13.33
N GLY A 139 4.14 16.94 -13.13
CA GLY A 139 3.19 17.83 -13.80
C GLY A 139 3.31 19.31 -13.40
N CYS A 140 2.69 20.18 -14.19
CA CYS A 140 2.69 21.63 -13.97
C CYS A 140 1.58 22.09 -13.01
N LYS A 141 0.51 21.30 -12.90
CA LYS A 141 -0.65 21.54 -12.03
C LYS A 141 -1.06 20.18 -11.50
N ILE A 142 -0.90 20.00 -10.19
CA ILE A 142 -1.19 18.74 -9.52
C ILE A 142 -2.28 19.05 -8.51
N HIS A 143 -3.41 18.38 -8.68
CA HIS A 143 -4.59 18.51 -7.85
C HIS A 143 -4.90 17.22 -7.11
N SER A 144 -4.43 16.08 -7.61
CA SER A 144 -4.60 14.79 -6.96
C SER A 144 -3.87 14.75 -5.61
N GLY A 145 -4.50 14.15 -4.61
CA GLY A 145 -3.93 13.97 -3.27
C GLY A 145 -2.84 12.90 -3.18
N VAL A 146 -2.51 12.25 -4.31
CA VAL A 146 -1.63 11.08 -4.38
C VAL A 146 -0.15 11.40 -4.54
N TYR A 147 0.20 12.69 -4.59
CA TYR A 147 1.57 13.15 -4.80
C TYR A 147 2.25 13.57 -3.51
N ALA A 148 3.53 13.24 -3.39
CA ALA A 148 4.39 13.86 -2.39
C ALA A 148 4.60 15.36 -2.69
N ILE A 149 4.91 16.13 -1.64
CA ILE A 149 5.13 17.58 -1.74
C ILE A 149 6.35 17.90 -2.63
N THR A 150 7.36 17.03 -2.65
CA THR A 150 8.54 17.16 -3.51
C THR A 150 9.04 15.77 -3.96
N PRO A 151 9.86 15.67 -5.03
CA PRO A 151 10.46 14.41 -5.42
C PRO A 151 11.29 13.75 -4.31
N LYS A 152 12.06 14.55 -3.56
CA LYS A 152 12.83 14.04 -2.41
C LYS A 152 11.93 13.54 -1.29
N ALA A 153 10.79 14.19 -1.06
CA ALA A 153 9.81 13.73 -0.07
C ALA A 153 9.21 12.37 -0.48
N ALA A 154 8.93 12.16 -1.78
CA ALA A 154 8.51 10.84 -2.27
C ALA A 154 9.57 9.78 -1.94
N GLY A 155 10.84 10.07 -2.24
CA GLY A 155 11.96 9.19 -1.88
C GLY A 155 12.08 8.91 -0.38
N ARG A 156 11.78 9.89 0.49
CA ARG A 156 11.82 9.70 1.95
C ARG A 156 10.71 8.78 2.45
N VAL A 157 9.50 8.86 1.91
CA VAL A 157 8.42 7.92 2.28
C VAL A 157 8.81 6.49 1.90
N VAL A 158 9.42 6.28 0.72
CA VAL A 158 9.94 4.97 0.33
C VAL A 158 11.06 4.51 1.27
N GLU A 159 11.96 5.42 1.66
CA GLU A 159 13.05 5.10 2.59
C GLU A 159 12.53 4.63 3.95
N MET A 160 11.49 5.29 4.48
CA MET A 160 10.85 4.88 5.75
C MET A 160 10.33 3.45 5.67
N LEU A 161 9.67 3.10 4.56
CA LEU A 161 9.20 1.73 4.33
C LEU A 161 10.36 0.76 4.35
N VAL A 162 11.39 1.00 3.55
CA VAL A 162 12.58 0.13 3.44
C VAL A 162 13.27 -0.08 4.79
N LYS A 163 13.25 0.93 5.68
CA LYS A 163 13.78 0.85 7.05
C LYS A 163 12.88 0.11 8.05
N GLY A 164 11.66 -0.27 7.65
CA GLY A 164 10.67 -0.86 8.53
C GLY A 164 10.03 0.16 9.50
N GLU A 165 10.13 1.45 9.20
CA GLU A 165 9.46 2.48 9.98
C GLU A 165 7.94 2.41 9.75
N LEU A 166 7.17 2.93 10.71
CA LEU A 166 5.73 3.06 10.54
C LEU A 166 5.45 4.09 9.45
N VAL A 167 4.53 3.76 8.53
CA VAL A 167 4.09 4.64 7.46
C VAL A 167 2.57 4.57 7.40
N SER A 168 1.91 5.73 7.48
CA SER A 168 0.45 5.79 7.39
C SER A 168 0.01 5.44 5.99
N LEU A 169 -1.07 4.69 5.88
CA LEU A 169 -1.74 4.40 4.62
C LEU A 169 -3.14 5.00 4.67
N GLY A 170 -3.52 5.78 3.66
CA GLY A 170 -4.85 6.36 3.61
C GLY A 170 -5.28 6.64 2.17
N ASP A 171 -6.59 6.76 1.98
CA ASP A 171 -7.17 7.04 0.68
C ASP A 171 -7.00 8.51 0.30
N ALA A 172 -6.68 8.75 -0.96
CA ALA A 172 -6.55 10.09 -1.50
C ALA A 172 -7.23 10.20 -2.86
N ASP A 173 -7.94 11.31 -3.04
CA ASP A 173 -8.66 11.61 -4.27
C ASP A 173 -7.71 11.78 -5.47
N VAL A 174 -8.06 11.11 -6.56
CA VAL A 174 -7.48 11.33 -7.88
C VAL A 174 -8.33 12.35 -8.62
N MET A 175 -7.76 13.53 -8.83
CA MET A 175 -8.42 14.69 -9.40
C MET A 175 -7.72 15.07 -10.69
N ASP A 176 -8.47 15.28 -11.75
CA ASP A 176 -7.90 15.81 -13.00
C ASP A 176 -8.81 16.90 -13.58
N ILE A 177 -8.19 17.84 -14.28
CA ILE A 177 -8.87 19.01 -14.86
C ILE A 177 -9.27 18.68 -16.29
N ASP A 178 -10.45 19.14 -16.68
CA ASP A 178 -10.80 19.22 -18.10
C ASP A 178 -9.88 20.24 -18.79
N GLU A 179 -8.83 19.74 -19.46
CA GLU A 179 -7.82 20.59 -20.09
C GLU A 179 -8.39 21.48 -21.20
N ASP A 180 -9.42 21.04 -21.92
CA ASP A 180 -10.04 21.83 -22.99
C ASP A 180 -10.82 22.99 -22.38
N ALA A 181 -11.62 22.74 -21.35
CA ALA A 181 -12.27 23.80 -20.57
C ALA A 181 -11.24 24.76 -19.94
N PHE A 182 -10.10 24.25 -19.49
CA PHE A 182 -9.02 25.05 -18.93
C PHE A 182 -8.30 25.92 -19.97
N ARG A 183 -8.14 25.44 -21.21
CA ARG A 183 -7.61 26.24 -22.33
C ARG A 183 -8.52 27.43 -22.59
N GLU A 184 -9.83 27.25 -22.47
CA GLU A 184 -10.88 28.27 -22.56
C GLU A 184 -11.03 29.15 -21.29
N GLY A 185 -10.22 28.91 -20.25
CA GLY A 185 -10.18 29.73 -19.03
C GLY A 185 -11.16 29.29 -17.93
N THR A 186 -11.84 28.16 -18.09
CA THR A 186 -12.75 27.58 -17.10
C THR A 186 -12.05 26.47 -16.33
N VAL A 187 -11.99 26.57 -15.00
CA VAL A 187 -11.42 25.51 -14.14
C VAL A 187 -12.53 24.56 -13.71
N LYS A 188 -12.52 23.34 -14.24
CA LYS A 188 -13.43 22.26 -13.84
C LYS A 188 -12.61 21.04 -13.46
N ALA A 189 -12.41 20.84 -12.17
CA ALA A 189 -11.78 19.63 -11.64
C ALA A 189 -12.84 18.54 -11.49
N LYS A 190 -12.50 17.31 -11.91
CA LYS A 190 -13.35 16.13 -11.80
C LYS A 190 -12.62 15.08 -10.96
N ARG A 191 -13.36 14.43 -10.05
CA ARG A 191 -12.89 13.26 -9.31
C ARG A 191 -12.98 12.02 -10.21
N TYR A 192 -11.90 11.26 -10.29
CA TYR A 192 -11.81 10.04 -11.11
C TYR A 192 -11.84 8.76 -10.29
N GLY A 193 -11.36 8.81 -9.05
CA GLY A 193 -11.33 7.69 -8.12
C GLY A 193 -10.51 8.04 -6.89
N GLU A 194 -10.16 7.02 -6.13
CA GLU A 194 -9.26 7.08 -4.98
C GLU A 194 -8.15 6.06 -5.15
N MET A 195 -7.02 6.27 -4.48
CA MET A 195 -5.95 5.29 -4.35
C MET A 195 -5.39 5.35 -2.94
N GLN A 196 -4.85 4.23 -2.46
CA GLN A 196 -4.15 4.16 -1.18
C GLN A 196 -2.75 4.77 -1.31
N VAL A 197 -2.44 5.75 -0.45
CA VAL A 197 -1.20 6.53 -0.54
C VAL A 197 -0.44 6.48 0.78
N PRO A 198 0.83 6.03 0.77
CA PRO A 198 1.65 6.06 1.96
C PRO A 198 2.09 7.50 2.27
N SER A 199 2.13 7.84 3.55
CA SER A 199 2.65 9.13 4.03
C SER A 199 3.33 8.99 5.38
N GLU A 200 4.13 9.99 5.74
CA GLU A 200 4.72 10.07 7.08
C GLU A 200 3.65 9.84 8.17
N VAL A 201 4.07 9.25 9.30
CA VAL A 201 3.13 8.90 10.39
C VAL A 201 2.35 10.13 10.84
N ARG A 202 1.04 10.11 10.61
CA ARG A 202 0.13 11.08 11.21
C ARG A 202 -0.39 10.48 12.51
N TYR A 203 -0.02 11.09 13.62
CA TYR A 203 -0.74 10.92 14.87
C TYR A 203 -1.92 11.89 14.82
N ILE A 204 -3.01 11.48 14.15
CA ILE A 204 -4.24 12.29 14.19
C ILE A 204 -4.76 12.19 15.62
N GLN A 205 -4.59 13.26 16.37
CA GLN A 205 -5.27 13.41 17.64
C GLN A 205 -6.77 13.43 17.37
N ALA A 206 -7.52 12.45 17.88
CA ALA A 206 -8.98 12.49 17.89
C ALA A 206 -9.43 13.73 18.68
N VAL A 207 -9.71 14.82 17.96
CA VAL A 207 -10.21 16.08 18.52
C VAL A 207 -11.67 15.92 18.88
N LYS A 208 -11.91 15.26 20.02
CA LYS A 208 -13.08 15.48 20.89
C LYS A 208 -12.95 14.80 22.26
N ASN A 209 -11.76 14.81 22.86
CA ASN A 209 -11.59 14.97 24.30
C ASN A 209 -10.10 15.21 24.55
N GLY A 210 -9.76 16.22 25.37
CA GLY A 210 -8.40 16.46 25.84
C GLY A 210 -7.93 15.40 26.84
N GLY A 211 -8.13 14.13 26.50
CA GLY A 211 -7.72 12.96 27.26
C GLY A 211 -6.51 12.31 26.63
N LYS A 212 -5.66 11.72 27.47
CA LYS A 212 -4.58 10.83 27.06
C LYS A 212 -5.17 9.67 26.25
N GLU A 213 -4.56 9.28 25.13
CA GLU A 213 -4.91 8.01 24.46
C GLU A 213 -4.82 6.88 25.50
N THR A 214 -5.92 6.18 25.71
CA THR A 214 -5.94 4.92 26.44
C THR A 214 -6.04 3.80 25.42
N ASP A 215 -5.35 2.67 25.69
CA ASP A 215 -5.39 1.52 24.80
C ASP A 215 -6.84 1.06 24.54
N GLU A 216 -7.73 1.20 25.52
CA GLU A 216 -9.17 0.89 25.39
C GLU A 216 -9.86 1.71 24.29
N LEU A 217 -9.59 3.02 24.18
CA LEU A 217 -10.20 3.86 23.14
C LEU A 217 -9.68 3.47 21.75
N VAL A 218 -8.39 3.16 21.63
CA VAL A 218 -7.81 2.70 20.36
C VAL A 218 -8.40 1.36 19.94
N LEU A 219 -8.61 0.45 20.89
CA LEU A 219 -9.25 -0.84 20.62
C LEU A 219 -10.71 -0.67 20.20
N ALA A 220 -11.46 0.24 20.83
CA ALA A 220 -12.83 0.56 20.42
C ALA A 220 -12.88 1.15 19.01
N ASP A 221 -11.95 2.04 18.66
CA ASP A 221 -11.86 2.63 17.32
C ASP A 221 -11.53 1.58 16.25
N ILE A 222 -10.59 0.66 16.53
CA ILE A 222 -10.30 -0.49 15.67
C ILE A 222 -11.55 -1.35 15.51
N ALA A 223 -12.23 -1.67 16.61
CA ALA A 223 -13.40 -2.53 16.61
C ALA A 223 -14.56 -1.94 15.79
N ALA A 224 -14.91 -0.68 16.04
CA ALA A 224 -15.96 0.02 15.32
C ALA A 224 -15.70 0.06 13.80
N TYR A 225 -14.44 0.25 13.38
CA TYR A 225 -14.08 0.24 11.96
C TYR A 225 -14.13 -1.16 11.35
N VAL A 226 -13.57 -2.17 12.01
CA VAL A 226 -13.62 -3.54 11.48
C VAL A 226 -15.07 -4.00 11.31
N VAL A 227 -15.93 -3.74 12.29
CA VAL A 227 -17.36 -4.09 12.23
C VAL A 227 -18.10 -3.34 11.12
N SER A 228 -17.78 -2.06 10.88
CA SER A 228 -18.42 -1.29 9.81
C SER A 228 -18.04 -1.74 8.40
N GLU A 229 -16.89 -2.41 8.27
CA GLU A 229 -16.37 -2.94 6.99
C GLU A 229 -16.66 -4.44 6.81
N MET A 230 -17.49 -5.04 7.67
CA MET A 230 -17.91 -6.43 7.50
C MET A 230 -18.96 -6.56 6.39
N ASP A 231 -18.70 -7.44 5.43
CA ASP A 231 -19.62 -7.74 4.34
C ASP A 231 -20.72 -8.69 4.79
N GLU A 232 -21.92 -8.48 4.26
CA GLU A 232 -23.03 -9.44 4.34
C GLU A 232 -22.66 -10.72 3.58
N ASP A 233 -23.17 -11.87 4.02
CA ASP A 233 -22.94 -13.20 3.39
C ASP A 233 -21.46 -13.67 3.39
N CYS A 234 -20.57 -13.01 4.14
CA CYS A 234 -19.15 -13.41 4.29
C CYS A 234 -18.87 -14.04 5.66
N LEU A 235 -18.04 -15.08 5.68
CA LEU A 235 -17.52 -15.66 6.92
C LEU A 235 -16.31 -14.89 7.44
N TYR A 236 -16.22 -14.73 8.75
CA TYR A 236 -15.08 -14.11 9.43
C TYR A 236 -14.49 -15.07 10.45
N VAL A 237 -13.27 -15.54 10.19
CA VAL A 237 -12.46 -16.29 11.14
C VAL A 237 -11.83 -15.30 12.10
N MET A 238 -12.18 -15.39 13.38
CA MET A 238 -11.74 -14.47 14.42
C MET A 238 -10.62 -15.11 15.22
N GLY A 239 -9.40 -14.61 15.06
CA GLY A 239 -8.21 -15.16 15.73
C GLY A 239 -8.16 -14.85 17.23
N SER A 240 -7.16 -15.43 17.90
CA SER A 240 -6.93 -15.20 19.33
C SER A 240 -6.42 -13.79 19.64
N GLY A 241 -6.60 -13.34 20.88
CA GLY A 241 -5.94 -12.16 21.45
C GLY A 241 -6.88 -11.00 21.78
N SER A 242 -6.41 -10.09 22.62
CA SER A 242 -7.24 -9.02 23.18
C SER A 242 -7.75 -7.99 22.17
N THR A 243 -7.01 -7.78 21.06
CA THR A 243 -7.47 -6.86 20.02
C THR A 243 -8.64 -7.45 19.23
N VAL A 244 -8.62 -8.75 18.95
CA VAL A 244 -9.76 -9.43 18.31
C VAL A 244 -10.94 -9.55 19.29
N ALA A 245 -10.65 -9.80 20.57
CA ALA A 245 -11.68 -9.81 21.61
C ALA A 245 -12.48 -8.50 21.70
N ALA A 246 -11.83 -7.34 21.52
CA ALA A 246 -12.51 -6.05 21.48
C ALA A 246 -13.48 -5.92 20.28
N ILE A 247 -13.12 -6.51 19.13
CA ILE A 247 -13.99 -6.55 17.93
C ILE A 247 -15.23 -7.40 18.20
N MET A 248 -15.04 -8.55 18.85
CA MET A 248 -16.16 -9.41 19.26
C MET A 248 -17.06 -8.74 20.30
N GLU A 249 -16.49 -7.99 21.24
CA GLU A 249 -17.23 -7.22 22.25
C GLU A 249 -18.07 -6.11 21.62
N GLU A 250 -17.54 -5.40 20.61
CA GLU A 250 -18.30 -4.37 19.87
C GLU A 250 -19.53 -4.94 19.16
N MET A 251 -19.45 -6.17 18.64
CA MET A 251 -20.61 -6.89 18.09
C MET A 251 -21.53 -7.49 19.17
N GLY A 252 -21.14 -7.45 20.45
CA GLY A 252 -21.89 -8.07 21.55
C GLY A 252 -21.82 -9.60 21.55
N LEU A 253 -20.77 -10.20 20.98
CA LEU A 253 -20.60 -11.65 20.85
C LEU A 253 -19.70 -12.26 21.94
N GLU A 254 -19.91 -13.54 22.23
CA GLU A 254 -18.95 -14.31 23.05
C GLU A 254 -17.62 -14.48 22.29
N ASN A 255 -16.49 -14.44 23.02
CA ASN A 255 -15.15 -14.57 22.45
C ASN A 255 -14.30 -15.59 23.22
N THR A 256 -13.55 -16.41 22.48
CA THR A 256 -12.55 -17.32 23.01
C THR A 256 -11.15 -16.69 22.92
N LEU A 257 -10.68 -16.08 24.02
CA LEU A 257 -9.44 -15.28 24.03
C LEU A 257 -8.20 -15.99 23.45
N LEU A 258 -8.07 -17.30 23.66
CA LEU A 258 -6.95 -18.14 23.18
C LEU A 258 -7.39 -19.17 22.11
N GLY A 259 -8.59 -18.99 21.56
CA GLY A 259 -9.17 -19.86 20.55
C GLY A 259 -9.32 -19.14 19.21
N VAL A 260 -10.01 -19.80 18.29
CA VAL A 260 -10.41 -19.23 17.01
C VAL A 260 -11.91 -19.45 16.85
N ASP A 261 -12.65 -18.35 16.69
CA ASP A 261 -14.11 -18.36 16.55
C ASP A 261 -14.51 -18.07 15.09
N LEU A 262 -15.75 -18.35 14.73
CA LEU A 262 -16.31 -18.10 13.39
C LEU A 262 -17.57 -17.24 13.50
N VAL A 263 -17.59 -16.15 12.76
CA VAL A 263 -18.68 -15.17 12.71
C VAL A 263 -19.21 -15.07 11.28
N ALA A 264 -20.51 -14.80 11.13
CA ALA A 264 -21.18 -14.48 9.87
C ALA A 264 -22.32 -13.52 10.16
N ASP A 265 -22.51 -12.48 9.35
CA ASP A 265 -23.59 -11.48 9.52
C ASP A 265 -23.66 -10.90 10.95
N GLN A 266 -22.49 -10.65 11.55
CA GLN A 266 -22.32 -10.20 12.94
C GLN A 266 -22.93 -11.14 14.00
N GLU A 267 -23.15 -12.41 13.67
CA GLU A 267 -23.57 -13.46 14.59
C GLU A 267 -22.49 -14.52 14.79
N LEU A 268 -22.37 -15.04 16.02
CA LEU A 268 -21.44 -16.13 16.33
C LEU A 268 -21.96 -17.46 15.77
N VAL A 269 -21.28 -17.99 14.76
CA VAL A 269 -21.62 -19.27 14.12
C VAL A 269 -21.10 -20.45 14.92
N ALA A 270 -19.84 -20.38 15.36
CA ALA A 270 -19.22 -21.39 16.18
C ALA A 270 -18.01 -20.83 16.93
N LYS A 271 -17.64 -21.48 18.03
CA LYS A 271 -16.57 -21.04 18.92
C LYS A 271 -15.52 -22.11 19.17
N ASP A 272 -14.30 -21.67 19.46
CA ASP A 272 -13.13 -22.48 19.80
C ASP A 272 -12.90 -23.65 18.84
N LEU A 273 -12.83 -23.32 17.55
CA LEU A 273 -12.77 -24.27 16.47
C LEU A 273 -11.36 -24.85 16.28
N THR A 274 -11.30 -26.13 15.95
CA THR A 274 -10.08 -26.79 15.46
C THR A 274 -9.80 -26.44 14.00
N ALA A 275 -8.56 -26.63 13.55
CA ALA A 275 -8.16 -26.42 12.16
C ALA A 275 -9.04 -27.17 11.14
N GLN A 276 -9.40 -28.42 11.44
CA GLN A 276 -10.24 -29.25 10.57
C GLN A 276 -11.66 -28.68 10.46
N GLN A 277 -12.25 -28.23 11.57
CA GLN A 277 -13.58 -27.64 11.57
C GLN A 277 -13.61 -26.31 10.82
N LEU A 278 -12.58 -25.47 10.98
CA LEU A 278 -12.46 -24.22 10.22
C LEU A 278 -12.43 -24.49 8.71
N LEU A 279 -11.62 -25.44 8.26
CA LEU A 279 -11.55 -25.83 6.84
C LEU A 279 -12.90 -26.31 6.31
N GLU A 280 -13.60 -27.17 7.06
CA GLU A 280 -14.90 -27.72 6.64
C GLU A 280 -15.98 -26.64 6.57
N LEU A 281 -16.02 -25.73 7.55
CA LEU A 281 -17.05 -24.68 7.63
C LEU A 281 -16.88 -23.58 6.60
N THR A 282 -15.63 -23.28 6.22
CA THR A 282 -15.24 -22.21 5.28
C THR A 282 -15.11 -22.69 3.84
N GLN A 283 -15.14 -24.01 3.59
CA GLN A 283 -14.95 -24.58 2.26
C GLN A 283 -15.96 -24.00 1.24
N GLY A 284 -15.42 -23.38 0.18
CA GLY A 284 -16.20 -22.85 -0.94
C GLY A 284 -17.05 -21.62 -0.59
N LYS A 285 -16.78 -20.97 0.53
CA LYS A 285 -17.44 -19.73 0.96
C LYS A 285 -16.45 -18.59 1.03
N GLU A 286 -16.92 -17.39 0.71
CA GLU A 286 -16.14 -16.18 0.93
C GLU A 286 -15.82 -16.05 2.42
N THR A 287 -14.53 -15.94 2.72
CA THR A 287 -14.03 -16.01 4.09
C THR A 287 -12.90 -15.02 4.26
N LYS A 288 -12.96 -14.22 5.31
CA LYS A 288 -11.91 -13.30 5.76
C LYS A 288 -11.35 -13.74 7.11
N LEU A 289 -10.12 -13.36 7.40
CA LEU A 289 -9.42 -13.68 8.64
C LEU A 289 -9.07 -12.41 9.39
N VAL A 290 -9.56 -12.25 10.63
CA VAL A 290 -9.19 -11.14 11.50
C VAL A 290 -8.19 -11.62 12.54
N ILE A 291 -6.97 -11.09 12.51
CA ILE A 291 -5.87 -11.50 13.40
C ILE A 291 -5.10 -10.33 13.97
N THR A 292 -4.44 -10.55 15.10
CA THR A 292 -3.54 -9.58 15.74
C THR A 292 -2.18 -10.21 16.04
N LEU A 293 -1.18 -9.36 16.25
CA LEU A 293 0.17 -9.79 16.62
C LEU A 293 0.30 -10.10 18.12
N ILE A 294 1.20 -11.03 18.46
CA ILE A 294 1.66 -11.22 19.83
C ILE A 294 2.60 -10.08 20.22
N GLY A 295 2.17 -9.24 21.17
CA GLY A 295 2.89 -8.04 21.61
C GLY A 295 4.36 -8.30 21.96
N GLY A 296 5.26 -7.45 21.47
CA GLY A 296 6.71 -7.55 21.65
C GLY A 296 7.41 -8.65 20.84
N GLN A 297 6.67 -9.67 20.38
CA GLN A 297 7.20 -10.78 19.57
C GLN A 297 6.91 -10.62 18.08
N GLY A 298 5.81 -9.97 17.70
CA GLY A 298 5.45 -9.71 16.30
C GLY A 298 4.85 -10.89 15.54
N HIS A 299 4.64 -12.04 16.18
CA HIS A 299 4.04 -13.20 15.52
C HIS A 299 2.56 -12.96 15.23
N ILE A 300 2.15 -13.16 13.98
CA ILE A 300 0.76 -13.15 13.53
C ILE A 300 0.25 -14.57 13.19
N PHE A 301 1.15 -15.51 12.91
CA PHE A 301 0.84 -16.93 12.68
C PHE A 301 1.73 -17.87 13.49
N GLY A 302 1.26 -19.09 13.70
CA GLY A 302 1.96 -20.16 14.40
C GLY A 302 1.76 -20.11 15.90
N ARG A 303 2.47 -19.19 16.57
CA ARG A 303 2.42 -19.10 18.03
C ARG A 303 1.07 -18.58 18.50
N GLY A 304 0.40 -19.35 19.36
CA GLY A 304 -0.86 -18.95 19.99
C GLY A 304 -2.11 -19.16 19.13
N ASN A 305 -1.97 -19.53 17.84
CA ASN A 305 -3.09 -19.67 16.91
C ASN A 305 -2.89 -20.81 15.87
N GLN A 306 -2.34 -21.96 16.30
CA GLN A 306 -2.07 -23.13 15.44
C GLN A 306 -3.32 -23.73 14.76
N GLN A 307 -4.52 -23.34 15.20
CA GLN A 307 -5.78 -23.68 14.52
C GLN A 307 -5.83 -23.06 13.11
N LEU A 308 -5.09 -21.97 12.86
CA LEU A 308 -4.92 -21.36 11.55
C LEU A 308 -3.90 -22.17 10.72
N SER A 309 -4.33 -23.31 10.20
CA SER A 309 -3.47 -24.21 9.42
C SER A 309 -3.03 -23.57 8.08
N PRO A 310 -1.88 -23.99 7.51
CA PRO A 310 -1.44 -23.53 6.18
C PRO A 310 -2.49 -23.69 5.08
N ALA A 311 -3.24 -24.80 5.10
CA ALA A 311 -4.31 -25.06 4.13
C ALA A 311 -5.45 -24.03 4.25
N LEU A 312 -5.80 -23.63 5.48
CA LEU A 312 -6.84 -22.62 5.71
C LEU A 312 -6.37 -21.24 5.25
N ILE A 313 -5.14 -20.86 5.61
CA ILE A 313 -4.57 -19.56 5.23
C ILE A 313 -4.51 -19.42 3.71
N ARG A 314 -4.05 -20.46 2.99
CA ARG A 314 -4.05 -20.46 1.51
C ARG A 314 -5.46 -20.39 0.93
N ALA A 315 -6.43 -21.08 1.53
CA ALA A 315 -7.82 -21.04 1.06
C ALA A 315 -8.47 -19.67 1.24
N ILE A 316 -8.14 -18.96 2.33
CA ILE A 316 -8.57 -17.58 2.59
C ILE A 316 -7.87 -16.62 1.63
N GLY A 317 -6.57 -16.80 1.41
CA GLY A 317 -5.75 -15.92 0.57
C GLY A 317 -5.32 -14.65 1.31
N ARG A 318 -4.14 -14.13 0.94
CA ARG A 318 -3.48 -13.03 1.66
C ARG A 318 -4.32 -11.75 1.71
N ASP A 319 -5.01 -11.42 0.62
CA ASP A 319 -5.81 -10.20 0.50
C ASP A 319 -7.03 -10.18 1.43
N ASN A 320 -7.46 -11.35 1.91
CA ASN A 320 -8.58 -11.52 2.84
C ASN A 320 -8.14 -11.57 4.31
N ILE A 321 -6.86 -11.30 4.60
CA ILE A 321 -6.32 -11.25 5.96
C ILE A 321 -6.34 -9.80 6.47
N ILE A 322 -7.17 -9.55 7.47
CA ILE A 322 -7.32 -8.28 8.17
C ILE A 322 -6.44 -8.33 9.43
N VAL A 323 -5.28 -7.66 9.37
CA VAL A 323 -4.40 -7.54 10.54
C VAL A 323 -4.78 -6.31 11.35
N VAL A 324 -5.04 -6.49 12.64
CA VAL A 324 -5.40 -5.43 13.58
C VAL A 324 -4.37 -5.31 14.69
N ALA A 325 -3.91 -4.09 14.99
CA ALA A 325 -3.01 -3.84 16.12
C ALA A 325 -2.96 -2.36 16.49
N THR A 326 -2.65 -2.04 17.74
CA THR A 326 -2.39 -0.63 18.10
C THR A 326 -1.01 -0.19 17.58
N LYS A 327 -0.84 1.10 17.29
CA LYS A 327 0.47 1.68 16.91
C LYS A 327 1.53 1.38 17.98
N THR A 328 1.16 1.40 19.27
CA THR A 328 2.03 1.04 20.39
C THR A 328 2.59 -0.38 20.27
N LYS A 329 1.76 -1.37 19.89
CA LYS A 329 2.19 -2.76 19.69
C LYS A 329 3.19 -2.88 18.52
N LEU A 330 2.97 -2.15 17.43
CA LEU A 330 3.87 -2.13 16.27
C LEU A 330 5.20 -1.42 16.60
N GLN A 331 5.16 -0.28 17.30
CA GLN A 331 6.36 0.44 17.73
C GLN A 331 7.26 -0.41 18.64
N ALA A 332 6.67 -1.23 19.51
CA ALA A 332 7.41 -2.14 20.39
C ALA A 332 8.24 -3.19 19.63
N LEU A 333 7.98 -3.39 18.33
CA LEU A 333 8.79 -4.26 17.48
C LEU A 333 10.11 -3.60 17.07
N ASN A 334 10.26 -2.28 17.21
CA ASN A 334 11.47 -1.50 16.86
C ASN A 334 11.93 -1.76 15.41
N GLY A 335 10.99 -1.63 14.46
CA GLY A 335 11.26 -1.83 13.02
C GLY A 335 11.39 -3.29 12.57
N ARG A 336 11.28 -4.26 13.50
CA ARG A 336 11.25 -5.68 13.13
C ARG A 336 9.93 -6.02 12.43
N PRO A 337 9.96 -6.80 11.34
CA PRO A 337 8.73 -7.22 10.65
C PRO A 337 7.85 -8.09 11.54
N LEU A 338 6.56 -8.18 11.17
CA LEU A 338 5.66 -9.22 11.66
C LEU A 338 6.15 -10.59 11.19
N ILE A 339 5.89 -11.60 12.00
CA ILE A 339 6.40 -12.96 11.78
C ILE A 339 5.25 -13.88 11.41
N ALA A 340 5.35 -14.47 10.21
CA ALA A 340 4.62 -15.65 9.83
C ALA A 340 5.49 -16.89 10.15
N ASP A 341 4.94 -17.81 10.94
CA ASP A 341 5.55 -19.09 11.31
C ASP A 341 4.46 -20.16 11.17
N THR A 342 3.99 -20.38 9.95
CA THR A 342 2.84 -21.25 9.69
C THR A 342 3.19 -22.74 9.78
N GLY A 343 4.49 -23.06 9.86
CA GLY A 343 5.02 -24.42 9.74
C GLY A 343 5.15 -24.90 8.29
N ASP A 344 4.92 -24.01 7.32
CA ASP A 344 5.06 -24.21 5.88
C ASP A 344 5.88 -23.04 5.30
N SER A 345 7.14 -23.29 4.97
CA SER A 345 8.05 -22.23 4.52
C SER A 345 7.65 -21.57 3.22
N GLU A 346 6.98 -22.31 2.31
CA GLU A 346 6.51 -21.72 1.06
C GLU A 346 5.38 -20.72 1.33
N LEU A 347 4.48 -21.05 2.26
CA LEU A 347 3.43 -20.13 2.70
C LEU A 347 4.01 -18.91 3.44
N ASP A 348 5.03 -19.10 4.28
CA ASP A 348 5.69 -18.00 4.99
C ASP A 348 6.33 -17.00 4.00
N ASP A 349 6.89 -17.50 2.89
CA ASP A 349 7.39 -16.67 1.78
C ASP A 349 6.25 -15.98 1.01
N GLU A 350 5.12 -16.66 0.74
CA GLU A 350 3.93 -16.09 0.11
C GLU A 350 3.31 -14.93 0.93
N LEU A 351 3.35 -15.05 2.26
CA LEU A 351 2.85 -14.04 3.21
C LEU A 351 3.82 -12.87 3.41
N SER A 352 5.09 -13.03 3.02
CA SER A 352 6.11 -11.99 3.15
C SER A 352 5.82 -10.81 2.20
N GLY A 353 6.14 -9.59 2.61
CA GLY A 353 5.71 -8.37 1.91
C GLY A 353 5.30 -7.29 2.89
N TYR A 354 4.73 -6.20 2.37
CA TYR A 354 3.99 -5.26 3.21
C TYR A 354 2.53 -5.68 3.31
N ILE A 355 1.95 -5.46 4.49
CA ILE A 355 0.52 -5.66 4.75
C ILE A 355 -0.07 -4.40 5.37
N ARG A 356 -1.35 -4.16 5.08
CA ARG A 356 -2.14 -3.14 5.75
C ARG A 356 -2.50 -3.63 7.15
N VAL A 357 -2.17 -2.83 8.16
CA VAL A 357 -2.57 -3.06 9.55
C VAL A 357 -3.54 -1.97 9.97
N THR A 358 -4.74 -2.35 10.39
CA THR A 358 -5.72 -1.41 10.95
C THR A 358 -5.34 -1.06 12.39
N THR A 359 -5.14 0.23 12.64
CA THR A 359 -4.62 0.76 13.92
C THR A 359 -5.56 1.71 14.64
N GLY A 360 -6.71 2.03 14.05
CA GLY A 360 -7.75 2.88 14.61
C GLY A 360 -8.92 3.00 13.64
N PHE A 361 -9.84 3.93 13.90
CA PHE A 361 -11.02 4.13 13.06
C PHE A 361 -10.62 4.74 11.73
N ASN A 362 -10.69 3.97 10.65
CA ASN A 362 -10.18 4.33 9.33
C ASN A 362 -8.72 4.84 9.35
N ASP A 363 -7.90 4.25 10.22
CA ASP A 363 -6.48 4.56 10.38
C ASP A 363 -5.66 3.29 10.15
N HIS A 364 -4.78 3.34 9.16
CA HIS A 364 -4.02 2.19 8.69
C HIS A 364 -2.53 2.49 8.64
N ILE A 365 -1.74 1.46 8.93
CA ILE A 365 -0.29 1.48 8.78
C ILE A 365 0.11 0.42 7.76
N MET A 366 1.05 0.76 6.89
CA MET A 366 1.75 -0.22 6.08
C MET A 366 2.92 -0.80 6.87
N TYR A 367 2.96 -2.13 7.03
CA TYR A 367 3.95 -2.79 7.87
C TYR A 367 4.51 -4.06 7.23
N ALA A 368 5.80 -4.33 7.44
CA ALA A 368 6.47 -5.48 6.85
C ALA A 368 6.08 -6.80 7.55
N VAL A 369 5.95 -7.85 6.76
CA VAL A 369 5.81 -9.26 7.18
C VAL A 369 6.98 -10.03 6.57
N GLY A 370 7.64 -10.87 7.36
CA GLY A 370 8.69 -11.77 6.86
C GLY A 370 9.80 -12.03 7.87
N HIS A 371 10.80 -12.79 7.45
CA HIS A 371 11.92 -13.16 8.31
C HIS A 371 12.92 -12.00 8.50
N GLN A 372 13.46 -11.92 9.71
CA GLN A 372 14.35 -10.84 10.17
C GLN A 372 15.71 -10.81 9.44
N ASP A 373 16.03 -11.83 8.62
CA ASP A 373 17.35 -12.07 8.04
C ASP A 373 17.80 -11.08 6.94
N GLY A 374 17.14 -9.93 6.79
CA GLY A 374 17.50 -8.92 5.79
C GLY A 374 17.59 -7.47 6.26
N LEU A 375 17.25 -7.18 7.52
CA LEU A 375 17.47 -5.85 8.08
C LEU A 375 18.72 -5.95 8.94
N HIS A 376 19.85 -5.51 8.40
CA HIS A 376 21.12 -5.47 9.10
C HIS A 376 20.91 -4.89 10.51
N PRO A 377 21.30 -5.60 11.59
CA PRO A 377 21.44 -4.94 12.86
C PRO A 377 22.61 -3.96 12.70
N GLU A 378 22.31 -2.67 12.63
CA GLU A 378 23.35 -1.65 12.83
C GLU A 378 24.04 -1.98 14.16
N GLU A 379 25.35 -2.21 14.06
CA GLU A 379 26.22 -2.46 15.18
C GLU A 379 26.11 -1.29 16.19
N LYS A 380 26.01 -1.67 17.46
CA LYS A 380 25.87 -0.79 18.64
C LYS A 380 26.88 0.35 18.72
#